data_AF-A0A6J7E4A8-F1
#
_entry.id   AF-A0A6J7E4A8-F1
#
_cell.length_a   1.000
_cell.length_b   1.000
_cell.length_c   1.000
_cell.angle_alpha   90.00
_cell.angle_beta   90.00
_cell.angle_gamma   90.00
#
_symmetry.space_group_name_H-M   'P 1'
#
loop_
_entity.id
_entity.type
_entity.pdbx_description
1 polymer ?
#
loop_
_entity_poly.entity_id
_entity_poly.type
_entity_poly.pdbx_seq_one_letter_code
_entity_poly.pdbx_strand_id
1 'polypeptide(L)'
;MEIGETLREARMRQEIDISDVEEQTKIRAKFLRALENEEWQVIPEDVYVRKFLESYAVALGLDPRPLVELYVIRTAPPDPHSNSRPTLRAGISTGSSRGRLFLGSGFALGLIVLLLIGSGRI
;
A
#
# COMPACT_ATOMS: atom_id res chain seq x y z
N MET A 1 13.37 8.32 -4.20
CA MET A 1 12.57 7.22 -3.64
C MET A 1 11.91 6.50 -4.80
N GLU A 2 12.30 5.27 -5.04
CA GLU A 2 11.63 4.37 -5.97
C GLU A 2 10.79 3.39 -5.15
N ILE A 3 9.54 3.21 -5.56
CA ILE A 3 8.57 2.35 -4.87
C ILE A 3 9.04 0.90 -4.97
N GLY A 4 9.44 0.48 -6.16
CA GLY A 4 9.87 -0.90 -6.42
C GLY A 4 11.12 -1.29 -5.66
N GLU A 5 12.14 -0.43 -5.67
CA GLU A 5 13.38 -0.60 -4.91
C GLU A 5 13.10 -0.70 -3.40
N THR A 6 12.28 0.20 -2.85
CA THR A 6 11.93 0.19 -1.42
C THR A 6 11.30 -1.15 -0.99
N LEU A 7 10.37 -1.68 -1.78
CA LEU A 7 9.71 -2.97 -1.50
C LEU A 7 10.71 -4.13 -1.59
N ARG A 8 11.54 -4.16 -2.64
CA ARG A 8 12.54 -5.20 -2.84
C ARG A 8 13.56 -5.22 -1.71
N GLU A 9 14.12 -4.08 -1.37
CA GLU A 9 15.10 -3.97 -0.29
C GLU A 9 14.52 -4.41 1.04
N ALA A 10 13.28 -4.00 1.36
CA ALA A 10 12.62 -4.40 2.60
C ALA A 10 12.41 -5.92 2.68
N ARG A 11 12.03 -6.56 1.57
CA ARG A 11 11.91 -8.03 1.50
C ARG A 11 13.27 -8.70 1.66
N MET A 12 14.28 -8.26 0.90
CA MET A 12 15.61 -8.86 0.91
C MET A 12 16.31 -8.71 2.27
N ARG A 13 16.15 -7.56 2.95
CA ARG A 13 16.70 -7.32 4.29
C ARG A 13 16.11 -8.24 5.36
N GLN A 14 14.89 -8.71 5.13
CA GLN A 14 14.21 -9.67 6.00
C GLN A 14 14.43 -11.13 5.56
N GLU A 15 15.16 -11.35 4.47
CA GLU A 15 15.41 -12.67 3.87
C GLU A 15 14.12 -13.44 3.55
N ILE A 16 13.04 -12.73 3.23
CA ILE A 16 11.74 -13.32 2.90
C ILE A 16 11.71 -13.71 1.41
N ASP A 17 11.29 -14.94 1.09
CA ASP A 17 11.10 -15.33 -0.29
C ASP A 17 9.81 -14.72 -0.86
N ILE A 18 9.81 -14.39 -2.14
CA ILE A 18 8.64 -13.85 -2.83
C ILE A 18 7.43 -14.80 -2.77
N SER A 19 7.67 -16.11 -2.68
CA SER A 19 6.62 -17.14 -2.56
C SER A 19 5.98 -17.15 -1.16
N ASP A 20 6.72 -16.86 -0.10
CA ASP A 20 6.18 -16.72 1.25
C ASP A 20 5.20 -15.54 1.33
N VAL A 21 5.57 -14.42 0.69
CA VAL A 21 4.68 -13.25 0.58
C VAL A 21 3.45 -13.57 -0.26
N GLU A 22 3.60 -14.33 -1.36
CA GLU A 22 2.46 -14.79 -2.17
C GLU A 22 1.49 -15.62 -1.34
N GLU A 23 2.01 -16.52 -0.49
CA GLU A 23 1.18 -17.31 0.42
C GLU A 23 0.48 -16.45 1.48
N GLN A 24 1.19 -15.47 2.06
CA GLN A 24 0.64 -14.60 3.10
C GLN A 24 -0.45 -13.65 2.56
N THR A 25 -0.17 -13.00 1.43
CA THR A 25 -1.03 -11.94 0.87
C THR A 25 -2.08 -12.45 -0.11
N LYS A 26 -1.90 -13.68 -0.61
CA LYS A 26 -2.66 -14.25 -1.74
C LYS A 26 -2.53 -13.45 -3.04
N ILE A 27 -1.52 -12.58 -3.14
CA ILE A 27 -1.15 -11.87 -4.36
C ILE A 27 -0.15 -12.72 -5.11
N ARG A 28 -0.45 -13.04 -6.37
CA ARG A 28 0.44 -13.89 -7.17
C ARG A 28 1.85 -13.31 -7.25
N ALA A 29 2.89 -14.14 -7.15
CA ALA A 29 4.28 -13.69 -7.15
C ALA A 29 4.66 -12.89 -8.41
N LYS A 30 3.99 -13.15 -9.54
CA LYS A 30 4.15 -12.35 -10.76
C LYS A 30 3.81 -10.86 -10.56
N PHE A 31 2.80 -10.56 -9.74
CA PHE A 31 2.37 -9.19 -9.45
C PHE A 31 3.25 -8.56 -8.38
N LEU A 32 3.69 -9.32 -7.38
CA LEU A 32 4.66 -8.82 -6.39
C LEU A 32 5.98 -8.42 -7.06
N ARG A 33 6.49 -9.24 -7.99
CA ARG A 33 7.65 -8.88 -8.82
C ARG A 33 7.38 -7.65 -9.69
N ALA A 34 6.19 -7.54 -10.27
CA ALA A 34 5.82 -6.36 -11.04
C ALA A 34 5.85 -5.08 -10.17
N LEU A 35 5.42 -5.14 -8.91
CA LEU A 35 5.55 -4.01 -7.98
C LEU A 35 7.03 -3.68 -7.70
N GLU A 36 7.89 -4.68 -7.44
CA GLU A 36 9.33 -4.46 -7.23
C GLU A 36 10.06 -3.89 -8.46
N ASN A 37 9.53 -4.14 -9.65
CA ASN A 37 10.07 -3.63 -10.92
C ASN A 37 9.36 -2.36 -11.43
N GLU A 38 8.36 -1.86 -10.70
CA GLU A 38 7.47 -0.78 -11.17
C GLU A 38 6.82 -1.06 -12.54
N GLU A 39 6.57 -2.34 -12.86
CA GLU A 39 5.91 -2.81 -14.08
C GLU A 39 4.38 -2.75 -13.94
N TRP A 40 3.83 -1.55 -13.73
CA TRP A 40 2.41 -1.33 -13.45
C TRP A 40 1.46 -1.91 -14.50
N GLN A 41 1.89 -1.90 -15.77
CA GLN A 41 1.15 -2.42 -16.92
C GLN A 41 0.88 -3.93 -16.89
N VAL A 42 1.61 -4.68 -16.06
CA VAL A 42 1.38 -6.14 -15.88
C VAL A 42 0.15 -6.39 -15.00
N ILE A 43 -0.21 -5.41 -14.17
CA ILE A 43 -1.33 -5.50 -13.23
C ILE A 43 -2.62 -5.03 -13.94
N PRO A 44 -3.73 -5.79 -13.89
CA PRO A 44 -4.89 -5.56 -14.77
C PRO A 44 -5.55 -4.18 -14.65
N GLU A 45 -5.58 -3.61 -13.44
CA GLU A 45 -6.18 -2.30 -13.20
C GLU A 45 -5.40 -1.53 -12.13
N ASP A 46 -5.42 -0.21 -12.25
CA ASP A 46 -4.81 0.74 -11.31
C ASP A 46 -5.29 0.57 -9.87
N VAL A 47 -6.55 0.16 -9.69
CA VAL A 47 -7.13 -0.13 -8.38
C VAL A 47 -6.39 -1.28 -7.70
N TYR A 48 -5.96 -2.28 -8.48
CA TYR A 48 -5.20 -3.43 -7.99
C TYR A 48 -3.77 -3.06 -7.66
N VAL A 49 -3.14 -2.14 -8.40
CA VAL A 49 -1.78 -1.66 -8.06
C VAL A 49 -1.78 -1.06 -6.67
N ARG A 50 -2.72 -0.14 -6.36
CA ARG A 50 -2.84 0.46 -5.03
C ARG A 50 -3.11 -0.57 -3.94
N LYS A 51 -4.02 -1.52 -4.20
CA LYS A 51 -4.35 -2.58 -3.23
C LYS A 51 -3.19 -3.53 -2.97
N PHE A 52 -2.44 -3.88 -4.00
CA PHE A 52 -1.27 -4.75 -3.87
C PHE A 52 -0.10 -4.01 -3.21
N LEU A 53 0.12 -2.73 -3.50
CA LEU A 53 1.09 -1.89 -2.78
C LEU A 53 0.76 -1.83 -1.29
N GLU A 54 -0.51 -1.59 -0.94
CA GLU A 54 -0.99 -1.56 0.44
C GLU A 54 -0.71 -2.90 1.15
N SER A 55 -1.17 -4.01 0.57
CA SER A 55 -1.00 -5.34 1.16
C SER A 55 0.46 -5.78 1.25
N TYR A 56 1.28 -5.48 0.25
CA TYR A 56 2.67 -5.91 0.22
C TYR A 56 3.52 -5.09 1.21
N ALA A 57 3.32 -3.77 1.29
CA ALA A 57 3.98 -2.94 2.28
C ALA A 57 3.66 -3.39 3.70
N VAL A 58 2.38 -3.68 4.00
CA VAL A 58 1.97 -4.21 5.31
C VAL A 58 2.62 -5.56 5.61
N ALA A 59 2.68 -6.47 4.64
CA ALA A 59 3.34 -7.77 4.80
C ALA A 59 4.84 -7.65 5.11
N LEU A 60 5.50 -6.61 4.55
CA LEU A 60 6.91 -6.30 4.80
C LEU A 60 7.15 -5.41 6.04
N GLY A 61 6.10 -5.06 6.80
CA GLY A 61 6.21 -4.18 7.96
C GLY A 61 6.51 -2.72 7.64
N LEU A 62 6.21 -2.27 6.42
CA LEU A 62 6.36 -0.88 5.97
C LEU A 62 5.06 -0.08 6.17
N ASP A 63 5.17 1.25 6.23
CA ASP A 63 4.00 2.14 6.11
C ASP A 63 3.55 2.20 4.63
N PRO A 64 2.34 1.74 4.29
CA PRO A 64 1.86 1.76 2.90
C PRO A 64 1.55 3.17 2.39
N ARG A 65 1.23 4.13 3.27
CA ARG A 65 0.75 5.46 2.90
C ARG A 65 1.69 6.20 1.93
N PRO A 66 2.98 6.39 2.25
CA PRO A 66 3.89 7.11 1.35
C PRO A 66 4.07 6.42 0.00
N LEU A 67 4.02 5.09 -0.06
CA LEU A 67 4.17 4.33 -1.30
C LEU A 67 2.95 4.49 -2.22
N VAL A 68 1.76 4.34 -1.65
CA VAL A 68 0.50 4.50 -2.39
C VAL A 68 0.31 5.95 -2.84
N GLU A 69 0.62 6.93 -1.99
CA GLU A 69 0.53 8.35 -2.34
C GLU A 69 1.48 8.70 -3.49
N LEU A 70 2.73 8.24 -3.42
CA LEU A 70 3.71 8.46 -4.47
C LEU A 70 3.27 7.82 -5.80
N TYR A 71 2.69 6.61 -5.76
CA TYR A 71 2.12 5.98 -6.94
C TYR A 71 0.99 6.82 -7.55
N VAL A 72 0.05 7.30 -6.72
CA VAL A 72 -1.07 8.14 -7.16
C VAL A 72 -0.56 9.44 -7.79
N ILE A 73 0.41 10.11 -7.18
CA ILE A 73 0.98 11.35 -7.72
C ILE A 73 1.62 11.12 -9.10
N ARG A 74 2.30 9.98 -9.29
CA ARG A 74 2.99 9.64 -10.55
C ARG A 74 2.05 9.20 -11.67
N THR A 75 0.88 8.64 -11.32
CA THR A 75 -0.07 8.05 -12.27
C THR A 75 -1.36 8.84 -12.44
N ALA A 76 -1.56 9.88 -11.63
CA ALA A 76 -2.70 10.77 -11.75
C ALA A 76 -2.80 11.31 -13.18
N PRO A 77 -3.96 11.14 -13.85
CA PRO A 77 -4.19 11.80 -15.12
C PRO A 77 -3.99 13.31 -14.96
N PRO A 78 -3.41 14.00 -15.96
CA PRO A 78 -3.36 15.46 -15.94
C PRO A 78 -4.78 15.99 -15.81
N ASP A 79 -5.00 16.84 -14.80
CA ASP A 79 -6.32 17.35 -14.46
C ASP A 79 -6.92 18.10 -15.67
N PRO A 80 -8.02 17.59 -16.28
CA PRO A 80 -8.59 18.20 -17.49
C PRO A 80 -9.14 19.61 -17.25
N HIS A 81 -9.20 20.08 -15.99
CA HIS A 81 -9.71 21.40 -15.61
C HIS A 81 -8.63 22.38 -15.09
N SER A 82 -7.34 22.06 -15.20
CA SER A 82 -6.23 22.97 -14.85
C SER A 82 -6.03 24.13 -15.84
N ASN A 83 -7.12 24.76 -16.29
CA ASN A 83 -7.15 26.05 -17.00
C ASN A 83 -7.97 27.11 -16.23
N SER A 84 -8.17 26.95 -14.92
CA SER A 84 -8.90 27.94 -14.13
C SER A 84 -7.96 29.06 -13.69
N ARG A 85 -7.97 30.15 -14.49
CA ARG A 85 -7.52 31.49 -14.08
C ARG A 85 -8.02 31.79 -12.66
N PRO A 86 -7.24 32.45 -11.79
CA PRO A 86 -7.67 32.76 -10.44
C PRO A 86 -8.71 33.90 -10.49
N THR A 87 -9.99 33.58 -10.62
CA THR A 87 -11.04 34.54 -10.29
C THR A 87 -11.20 34.53 -8.78
N LEU A 88 -10.55 35.49 -8.13
CA LEU A 88 -10.84 35.92 -6.77
C LEU A 88 -12.34 36.18 -6.65
N ARG A 89 -13.10 35.23 -6.10
CA ARG A 89 -14.43 35.48 -5.57
C ARG A 89 -14.49 34.98 -4.13
N ALA A 90 -14.28 35.92 -3.23
CA ALA A 90 -14.78 35.87 -1.87
C ALA A 90 -16.29 35.55 -1.90
N GLY A 91 -16.69 34.55 -1.13
CA GLY A 91 -18.08 34.12 -1.00
C GLY A 91 -18.21 33.16 0.17
N ILE A 92 -18.53 33.71 1.33
CA ILE A 92 -18.73 33.05 2.62
C ILE A 92 -19.84 32.00 2.53
N SER A 93 -19.60 30.79 3.04
CA SER A 93 -20.66 30.00 3.70
C SER A 93 -20.09 29.15 4.84
N THR A 94 -20.45 29.58 6.04
CA THR A 94 -20.49 28.82 7.29
C THR A 94 -21.47 27.65 7.18
N GLY A 95 -21.11 26.46 7.68
CA GLY A 95 -22.03 25.33 7.70
C GLY A 95 -21.49 24.09 8.43
N SER A 96 -21.68 24.08 9.75
CA SER A 96 -21.56 22.93 10.65
C SER A 96 -22.30 21.69 10.13
N SER A 97 -21.72 20.48 10.30
CA SER A 97 -22.40 19.32 10.92
C SER A 97 -21.53 18.06 10.98
N ARG A 98 -21.24 17.65 12.23
CA ARG A 98 -21.49 16.29 12.76
C ARG A 98 -20.72 15.12 12.16
N GLY A 99 -19.66 14.77 12.88
CA GLY A 99 -19.37 13.45 13.46
C GLY A 99 -19.85 12.19 12.72
N ARG A 100 -18.88 11.35 12.38
CA ARG A 100 -19.03 9.89 12.49
C ARG A 100 -17.85 9.33 13.26
N LEU A 101 -18.12 9.07 14.53
CA LEU A 101 -17.41 8.09 15.34
C LEU A 101 -17.56 6.74 14.62
N PHE A 102 -16.50 6.24 14.00
CA PHE A 102 -16.42 4.82 13.67
C PHE A 102 -15.86 4.10 14.89
N LEU A 103 -16.78 3.82 15.82
CA LEU A 103 -16.59 2.83 16.86
C LEU A 103 -16.74 1.47 16.19
N GLY A 104 -15.60 0.86 15.83
CA GLY A 104 -15.54 -0.46 15.22
C GLY A 104 -14.38 -1.24 15.80
N SER A 105 -14.67 -1.94 16.90
CA SER A 105 -13.80 -2.94 17.52
C SER A 105 -13.33 -3.98 16.49
N GLY A 106 -12.02 -4.12 16.34
CA GLY A 106 -11.36 -5.20 15.61
C GLY A 106 -10.15 -5.64 16.40
N PHE A 107 -10.42 -6.29 17.54
CA PHE A 107 -9.44 -6.93 18.40
C PHE A 107 -8.65 -7.99 17.61
N ALA A 108 -7.33 -7.96 17.81
CA ALA A 108 -6.47 -9.12 18.02
C ALA A 108 -6.59 -10.34 17.07
N LEU A 109 -5.51 -10.60 16.31
CA LEU A 109 -4.65 -11.79 16.43
C LEU A 109 -3.86 -12.00 15.14
N GLY A 110 -2.58 -11.60 15.16
CA GLY A 110 -1.60 -11.96 14.14
C GLY A 110 -0.18 -12.03 14.70
N LEU A 111 -0.04 -12.24 16.01
CA LEU A 111 1.24 -12.26 16.74
C LEU A 111 1.43 -13.55 17.55
N ILE A 112 0.88 -14.68 17.09
CA ILE A 112 1.04 -16.00 17.73
C ILE A 112 1.30 -17.07 16.68
N VAL A 113 2.44 -16.99 15.96
CA VAL A 113 3.06 -18.18 15.32
C VAL A 113 4.61 -18.11 15.38
N LEU A 114 5.21 -17.16 16.11
CA LEU A 114 6.68 -16.99 16.16
C LEU A 114 7.37 -17.67 17.35
N LEU A 115 6.77 -18.70 17.96
CA LEU A 115 7.33 -19.34 19.18
C LEU A 115 7.33 -20.87 19.19
N LEU A 116 7.28 -21.54 18.03
CA LEU A 116 7.36 -23.01 17.95
C LEU A 116 8.41 -23.55 16.97
N ILE A 117 9.53 -22.84 16.81
CA ILE A 117 10.74 -23.39 16.19
C ILE A 117 11.93 -23.05 17.10
N GLY A 118 12.04 -23.74 18.24
CA GLY A 118 13.10 -23.40 19.19
C GLY A 118 13.20 -24.27 20.44
N SER A 119 12.76 -25.52 20.41
CA SER A 119 13.11 -26.47 21.47
C SER A 119 12.79 -27.89 21.05
N GLY A 120 13.75 -28.54 20.40
CA GLY A 120 13.71 -29.98 20.25
C GLY A 120 14.50 -30.47 19.06
N ARG A 121 15.83 -30.56 19.21
CA ARG A 121 16.56 -31.78 18.86
C ARG A 121 17.75 -31.95 19.80
N ILE A 122 17.70 -33.11 20.46
CA ILE A 122 18.73 -33.78 21.26
C ILE A 122 19.82 -34.28 20.32
#